data_AF-A0A3E0KSN6-F1
#
_entry.id   AF-A0A3E0KSN6-F1
#
_cell.length_a   1.000
_cell.length_b   1.000
_cell.length_c   1.000
_cell.angle_alpha   90.00
_cell.angle_beta   90.00
_cell.angle_gamma   90.00
#
_symmetry.space_group_name_H-M   'P 1'
#
loop_
_entity.id
_entity.type
_entity.pdbx_description
1 polymer ?
#
loop_
_entity_poly.entity_id
_entity_poly.type
_entity_poly.pdbx_seq_one_letter_code
_entity_poly.pdbx_strand_id
1 'polypeptide(L)'
;DYLRRQGETVDDLRREFRSRAEREVKADLVLDAVARRENITAGDDDLNAEAVRLAEAYGQPVEEMRRLMSRPDVRAEVEASLRVRKTIDYLVELATQSG
;
A
#
# COMPACT_ATOMS: atom_id res chain seq x y z
N ASP A 1 -11.67 14.60 -16.29
CA ASP A 1 -10.27 15.09 -16.33
C ASP A 1 -9.58 15.16 -17.69
N TYR A 2 -10.27 15.03 -18.83
CA TYR A 2 -9.62 15.15 -20.15
C TYR A 2 -9.59 16.59 -20.73
N LEU A 3 -10.28 17.54 -20.08
CA LEU A 3 -10.56 18.87 -20.64
C LEU A 3 -9.77 20.03 -20.00
N ARG A 4 -8.88 19.79 -19.03
CA ARG A 4 -8.24 20.89 -18.28
C ARG A 4 -6.95 21.45 -18.88
N ARG A 5 -6.43 20.92 -20.00
CA ARG A 5 -5.06 21.25 -20.44
C ARG A 5 -4.92 21.54 -21.94
N GLN A 6 -5.76 22.41 -22.48
CA GLN A 6 -5.38 23.12 -23.71
C GLN A 6 -4.28 24.13 -23.35
N GLY A 7 -3.02 23.69 -23.30
CA GLY A 7 -1.87 24.58 -23.07
C GLY A 7 -0.65 23.96 -22.37
N GLU A 8 -0.79 22.80 -21.71
CA GLU A 8 0.40 22.14 -21.13
C GLU A 8 1.18 21.37 -22.18
N THR A 9 2.49 21.54 -22.18
CA THR A 9 3.38 20.79 -23.07
C THR A 9 3.58 19.37 -22.52
N VAL A 10 3.98 18.45 -23.40
CA VAL A 10 4.42 17.10 -22.97
C VAL A 10 5.54 17.18 -21.93
N ASP A 11 6.37 18.22 -21.98
CA ASP A 11 7.46 18.41 -21.02
C ASP A 11 6.96 18.91 -19.66
N ASP A 12 5.89 19.70 -19.60
CA ASP A 12 5.21 20.05 -18.34
C ASP A 12 4.65 18.80 -17.65
N LEU A 13 3.93 17.97 -18.43
CA LEU A 13 3.39 16.68 -17.96
C LEU A 13 4.50 15.79 -17.43
N ARG A 14 5.61 15.65 -18.17
CA ARG A 14 6.76 14.84 -17.75
C ARG A 14 7.38 15.36 -16.46
N ARG A 15 7.51 16.68 -16.28
CA ARG A 15 8.03 17.26 -15.04
C ARG A 15 7.10 16.98 -13.86
N GLU A 16 5.80 17.11 -14.04
CA GLU A 16 4.80 16.82 -13.01
C GLU A 16 4.85 15.34 -12.59
N PHE A 17 4.78 14.42 -13.57
CA PHE A 17 4.86 12.99 -13.32
C PHE A 17 6.18 12.59 -12.65
N ARG A 18 7.30 13.19 -13.08
CA ARG A 18 8.60 12.96 -12.45
C ARG A 18 8.61 13.40 -10.99
N SER A 19 8.15 14.62 -10.70
CA SER A 19 8.11 15.14 -9.33
C SER A 19 7.19 14.29 -8.43
N ARG A 20 6.09 13.79 -8.98
CA ARG A 20 5.20 12.84 -8.29
C ARG A 20 5.91 11.51 -8.00
N ALA A 21 6.49 10.88 -9.01
CA ALA A 21 7.21 9.61 -8.86
C ALA A 21 8.37 9.72 -7.87
N GLU A 22 9.13 10.83 -7.89
CA GLU A 22 10.21 11.08 -6.93
C GLU A 22 9.69 11.16 -5.49
N ARG A 23 8.50 11.73 -5.27
CA ARG A 23 7.87 11.77 -3.93
C ARG A 23 7.37 10.40 -3.50
N GLU A 24 6.71 9.67 -4.40
CA GLU A 24 6.19 8.32 -4.14
C GLU A 24 7.34 7.36 -3.78
N VAL A 25 8.41 7.31 -4.58
CA VAL A 25 9.57 6.46 -4.30
C VAL A 25 10.24 6.82 -2.97
N LYS A 26 10.36 8.11 -2.65
CA LYS A 26 10.91 8.53 -1.35
C LYS A 26 10.03 8.08 -0.19
N ALA A 27 8.70 8.20 -0.31
CA ALA A 27 7.77 7.74 0.71
C ALA A 27 7.89 6.24 0.92
N ASP A 28 7.93 5.45 -0.16
CA ASP A 28 8.08 4.00 -0.10
C ASP A 28 9.39 3.60 0.60
N LEU A 29 10.51 4.26 0.26
CA LEU A 29 11.81 4.00 0.90
C LEU A 29 11.80 4.34 2.39
N VAL A 30 11.14 5.42 2.79
CA VAL A 30 11.02 5.81 4.20
C VAL A 30 10.18 4.79 4.97
N LEU A 31 9.01 4.43 4.44
CA LEU A 31 8.12 3.45 5.06
C LEU A 31 8.80 2.08 5.17
N ASP A 32 9.51 1.63 4.12
CA ASP A 32 10.24 0.35 4.18
C ASP A 32 11.39 0.39 5.20
N ALA A 33 12.10 1.52 5.32
CA ALA A 33 13.14 1.67 6.33
C ALA A 33 12.58 1.62 7.76
N VAL A 34 11.44 2.26 8.02
CA VAL A 34 10.74 2.19 9.32
C VAL A 34 10.26 0.76 9.59
N ALA A 35 9.60 0.14 8.61
CA ALA A 35 9.09 -1.23 8.74
C ALA A 35 10.22 -2.21 9.13
N ARG A 36 11.38 -2.13 8.47
CA ARG A 36 12.55 -2.95 8.78
C ARG A 36 13.11 -2.66 10.17
N ARG A 37 13.25 -1.38 10.52
CA ARG A 37 13.81 -0.96 11.82
C ARG A 37 12.95 -1.46 12.98
N GLU A 38 11.64 -1.36 12.86
CA GLU A 38 10.69 -1.72 13.90
C GLU A 38 10.20 -3.17 13.78
N ASN A 39 10.77 -3.95 12.85
CA ASN A 39 10.41 -5.35 12.58
C ASN A 39 8.92 -5.57 12.28
N ILE A 40 8.31 -4.63 11.57
CA ILE A 40 6.91 -4.70 11.14
C ILE A 40 6.81 -5.69 9.98
N THR A 41 6.05 -6.76 10.20
CA THR A 41 5.79 -7.80 9.20
C THR A 41 4.30 -8.07 9.06
N ALA A 42 3.91 -8.62 7.91
CA ALA A 42 2.58 -9.17 7.67
C ALA A 42 2.70 -10.70 7.69
N GLY A 43 1.93 -11.35 8.56
CA GLY A 43 1.91 -12.80 8.72
C GLY A 43 0.62 -13.44 8.20
N ASP A 44 0.47 -14.74 8.48
CA ASP A 44 -0.71 -15.51 8.07
C ASP A 44 -2.02 -14.95 8.64
N ASP A 45 -1.99 -14.45 9.88
CA ASP A 45 -3.17 -13.87 10.51
C ASP A 45 -3.61 -12.57 9.81
N ASP A 46 -2.65 -11.73 9.42
CA ASP A 46 -2.94 -10.50 8.66
C ASP A 46 -3.53 -10.83 7.28
N LEU A 47 -2.99 -11.85 6.60
CA LEU A 47 -3.51 -12.32 5.31
C LEU A 47 -4.92 -12.89 5.44
N ASN A 48 -5.19 -13.65 6.50
CA ASN A 48 -6.51 -14.19 6.76
C ASN A 48 -7.54 -13.09 7.04
N ALA A 49 -7.16 -12.08 7.82
CA ALA A 49 -8.00 -10.91 8.08
C ALA A 49 -8.26 -10.12 6.79
N GLU A 50 -7.24 -9.92 5.96
CA GLU A 50 -7.37 -9.24 4.68
C GLU A 50 -8.26 -10.03 3.71
N ALA A 51 -8.15 -11.36 3.68
CA ALA A 51 -9.02 -12.21 2.86
C ALA A 51 -10.50 -12.07 3.25
N VAL A 52 -10.81 -12.04 4.55
CA VAL A 52 -12.17 -11.80 5.05
C VAL A 52 -12.65 -10.41 4.63
N ARG A 53 -11.83 -9.38 4.85
CA ARG A 53 -12.16 -8.00 4.48
C ARG A 53 -12.44 -7.83 2.99
N LEU A 54 -11.63 -8.44 2.13
CA LEU A 54 -11.82 -8.38 0.68
C LEU A 54 -13.04 -9.20 0.23
N ALA A 55 -13.28 -10.35 0.85
CA ALA A 55 -14.45 -11.18 0.58
C ALA A 55 -15.75 -10.40 0.85
N GLU A 56 -15.83 -9.70 1.99
CA GLU A 56 -16.93 -8.82 2.33
C GLU A 56 -17.06 -7.64 1.36
N ALA A 57 -15.95 -6.96 1.06
CA ALA A 57 -15.94 -5.78 0.19
C ALA A 57 -16.40 -6.10 -1.25
N TYR A 58 -16.06 -7.28 -1.77
CA TYR A 58 -16.38 -7.68 -3.14
C TYR A 58 -17.54 -8.69 -3.25
N GLY A 59 -18.17 -9.05 -2.12
CA GLY A 59 -19.26 -10.03 -2.11
C GLY A 59 -18.85 -11.42 -2.62
N GLN A 60 -17.60 -11.82 -2.37
CA GLN A 60 -17.05 -13.11 -2.80
C GLN A 60 -16.89 -14.06 -1.60
N PRO A 61 -16.86 -15.39 -1.79
CA PRO A 61 -16.54 -16.33 -0.73
C PRO A 61 -15.13 -16.12 -0.17
N VAL A 62 -14.95 -16.17 1.15
CA VAL A 62 -13.64 -15.98 1.80
C VAL A 62 -12.64 -17.06 1.42
N GLU A 63 -13.11 -18.28 1.18
CA GLU A 63 -12.30 -19.41 0.72
C GLU A 63 -11.65 -19.11 -0.63
N GLU A 64 -12.37 -18.42 -1.52
CA GLU A 64 -11.84 -18.03 -2.83
C GLU A 64 -10.76 -16.95 -2.69
N MET A 65 -10.96 -15.96 -1.81
CA MET A 65 -9.94 -14.95 -1.52
C MET A 65 -8.68 -15.58 -0.91
N ARG A 66 -8.84 -16.50 0.05
CA ARG A 66 -7.71 -17.25 0.64
C ARG A 66 -6.97 -18.06 -0.42
N ARG A 67 -7.70 -18.70 -1.34
CA ARG A 67 -7.11 -19.47 -2.45
C ARG A 67 -6.34 -18.58 -3.41
N LEU A 68 -6.79 -17.36 -3.67
CA LEU A 68 -6.03 -16.39 -4.48
C LEU A 68 -4.76 -15.95 -3.75
N MET A 69 -4.86 -15.63 -2.46
CA MET A 69 -3.74 -15.19 -1.63
C MET A 69 -2.76 -16.30 -1.25
N SER A 70 -3.07 -17.57 -1.52
CA SER A 70 -2.12 -18.67 -1.35
C SER A 70 -1.11 -18.77 -2.49
N ARG A 71 -1.38 -18.11 -3.63
CA ARG A 71 -0.42 -18.03 -4.73
C ARG A 71 0.78 -17.17 -4.32
N PRO A 72 2.04 -17.62 -4.51
CA PRO A 72 3.21 -16.92 -3.99
C PRO A 72 3.36 -15.46 -4.47
N ASP A 73 3.01 -15.19 -5.73
CA ASP A 73 3.05 -13.84 -6.33
C ASP A 73 2.03 -12.91 -5.65
N VAL A 74 0.78 -13.36 -5.55
CA VAL A 74 -0.31 -12.61 -4.91
C VAL A 74 -0.03 -12.42 -3.43
N ARG A 75 0.44 -13.48 -2.76
CA ARG A 75 0.80 -13.43 -1.34
C ARG A 75 1.83 -12.36 -1.06
N ALA A 76 2.93 -12.35 -1.82
CA ALA A 76 4.01 -11.38 -1.64
C ALA A 76 3.52 -9.93 -1.85
N GLU A 77 2.65 -9.70 -2.83
CA GLU A 77 2.05 -8.38 -3.06
C GLU A 77 1.16 -7.94 -1.90
N VAL A 78 0.30 -8.84 -1.40
CA VAL A 78 -0.60 -8.54 -0.29
C VAL A 78 0.18 -8.32 1.01
N GLU A 79 1.18 -9.16 1.31
CA GLU A 79 2.07 -8.97 2.46
C GLU A 79 2.82 -7.64 2.40
N ALA A 80 3.30 -7.23 1.23
CA ALA A 80 3.95 -5.93 1.06
C ALA A 80 2.97 -4.78 1.32
N SER A 81 1.75 -4.85 0.79
CA SER A 81 0.70 -3.85 1.03
C SER A 81 0.31 -3.76 2.50
N LEU A 82 0.15 -4.91 3.17
CA LEU A 82 -0.19 -4.98 4.59
C LEU A 82 0.94 -4.43 5.46
N ARG A 83 2.20 -4.74 5.15
CA ARG A 83 3.37 -4.18 5.86
C ARG A 83 3.37 -2.65 5.80
N VAL A 84 3.10 -2.07 4.62
CA VAL A 84 3.00 -0.61 4.45
C VAL A 84 1.88 -0.03 5.31
N ARG A 85 0.66 -0.62 5.27
CA ARG A 85 -0.46 -0.18 6.12
C ARG A 85 -0.10 -0.22 7.61
N LYS A 86 0.41 -1.35 8.10
CA LYS A 86 0.82 -1.51 9.51
C LYS A 86 1.89 -0.50 9.91
N THR A 87 2.79 -0.14 8.99
CA THR A 87 3.82 0.88 9.24
C THR A 87 3.21 2.27 9.38
N ILE A 88 2.22 2.61 8.55
CA ILE A 88 1.48 3.86 8.67
C ILE A 88 0.71 3.90 9.98
N ASP A 89 0.00 2.83 10.32
CA ASP A 89 -0.77 2.73 11.57
C ASP A 89 0.14 2.93 12.79
N TYR A 90 1.30 2.27 12.82
CA TYR A 90 2.33 2.47 13.84
C TYR A 90 2.78 3.95 13.96
N LEU A 91 3.04 4.61 12.84
CA LEU A 91 3.45 6.02 12.83
C LEU A 91 2.34 6.95 13.32
N VAL A 92 1.07 6.66 12.98
CA VAL A 92 -0.10 7.41 13.44
C VAL A 92 -0.30 7.23 14.94
N GLU A 93 -0.23 6.00 15.44
CA GLU A 93 -0.31 5.71 16.87
C GLU A 93 0.79 6.46 17.65
N LEU A 94 2.04 6.43 17.17
CA LEU A 94 3.15 7.15 17.78
C LEU A 94 2.92 8.68 17.80
N ALA A 95 2.41 9.24 16.71
CA ALA A 95 2.15 10.67 16.59
C ALA A 95 0.97 11.15 17.47
N THR A 96 -0.02 10.29 17.68
CA THR A 96 -1.23 10.62 18.47
C THR A 96 -1.06 10.35 19.96
N GLN A 97 -0.18 9.44 20.37
CA GLN A 97 0.14 9.16 21.78
C GLN A 97 1.13 10.17 22.39
N SER A 98 1.86 10.91 21.55
CA SER A 98 2.84 11.92 21.98
C SER A 98 2.23 13.31 22.19
N GLY A 99 0.89 13.42 22.21
CA GLY A 99 0.11 14.65 22.39
C GLY A 99 -0.57 14.75 23.75
#